data_AF-X0TM30-F1
#
_entry.id   AF-X0TM30-F1
#
_cell.length_a   1.000
_cell.length_b   1.000
_cell.length_c   1.000
_cell.angle_alpha   90.00
_cell.angle_beta   90.00
_cell.angle_gamma   90.00
#
_symmetry.space_group_name_H-M   'P 1'
#
loop_
_entity.id
_entity.type
_entity.pdbx_description
1 polymer ?
#
loop_
_entity_poly.entity_id
_entity_poly.type
_entity_poly.pdbx_seq_one_letter_code
_entity_poly.pdbx_strand_id
1 'polypeptide(L)'
;ASTTTAPAGKASYGKIQKRKDLTAICAAHNIPYVAQASISHWKDLIEKSKKAFEADGPAFLNVKSMCHRGWRFPQESSVSMSKLAVETCFWPLYEIENGEKLTINYKPKQKKPVTEFLKLQGRFKHLFKPGNEEVLKQIQSVIDHDWELILKKEEFSKNL
;
A
#
# COMPACT_ATOMS: atom_id res chain seq x y z
N ALA A 1 9.36 -4.68 10.01
CA ALA A 1 10.47 -3.96 9.32
C ALA A 1 11.52 -3.56 10.35
N SER A 2 12.81 -3.57 10.01
CA SER A 2 13.87 -3.06 10.89
C SER A 2 14.09 -1.56 10.63
N THR A 3 13.90 -0.73 11.65
CA THR A 3 14.13 0.73 11.62
C THR A 3 14.90 1.16 12.87
N THR A 4 15.38 2.41 12.93
CA THR A 4 16.10 2.92 14.12
C THR A 4 15.26 2.85 15.40
N THR A 5 13.95 3.08 15.29
CA THR A 5 13.01 3.02 16.42
C THR A 5 12.38 1.64 16.66
N ALA A 6 12.59 0.70 15.73
CA ALA A 6 12.12 -0.68 15.85
C ALA A 6 13.14 -1.63 15.19
N PRO A 7 14.34 -1.77 15.76
CA PRO A 7 15.41 -2.57 15.19
C PRO A 7 15.08 -4.06 15.30
N ALA A 8 15.48 -4.83 14.30
CA ALA A 8 15.49 -6.28 14.41
C ALA A 8 16.71 -6.74 15.23
N GLY A 9 16.51 -7.67 16.16
CA GLY A 9 17.51 -8.23 17.05
C GLY A 9 16.96 -9.41 17.84
N LYS A 10 17.68 -9.84 18.89
CA LYS A 10 17.31 -11.03 19.69
C LYS A 10 15.92 -10.91 20.34
N ALA A 11 15.54 -9.71 20.76
CA ALA A 11 14.28 -9.46 21.48
C ALA A 11 13.10 -9.05 20.57
N SER A 12 13.34 -8.75 19.29
CA SER A 12 12.29 -8.26 18.37
C SER A 12 12.70 -8.48 16.92
N TYR A 13 11.77 -8.91 16.07
CA TYR A 13 11.96 -8.97 14.61
C TYR A 13 11.58 -7.64 13.91
N GLY A 14 11.65 -6.53 14.65
CA GLY A 14 11.36 -5.17 14.18
C GLY A 14 9.92 -4.75 14.43
N LYS A 15 9.41 -3.81 13.63
CA LYS A 15 8.03 -3.29 13.79
C LYS A 15 6.98 -4.40 13.67
N ILE A 16 6.24 -4.65 14.76
CA ILE A 16 5.19 -5.68 14.88
C ILE A 16 3.83 -5.14 14.43
N GLN A 17 3.53 -3.87 14.71
CA GLN A 17 2.22 -3.30 14.38
C GLN A 17 2.02 -3.16 12.87
N LYS A 18 0.79 -3.44 12.44
CA LYS A 18 0.32 -3.19 11.08
C LYS A 18 0.42 -1.69 10.74
N ARG A 19 0.64 -1.39 9.47
CA ARG A 19 0.55 -0.01 8.94
C ARG A 19 -0.87 0.51 9.15
N LYS A 20 -1.01 1.66 9.82
CA LYS A 20 -2.28 2.38 9.91
C LYS A 20 -2.75 2.77 8.51
N ASP A 21 -4.02 2.48 8.20
CA ASP A 21 -4.62 2.84 6.91
C ASP A 21 -5.11 4.29 6.95
N LEU A 22 -4.24 5.22 6.56
CA LEU A 22 -4.57 6.64 6.55
C LEU A 22 -5.66 6.96 5.52
N THR A 23 -5.64 6.28 4.38
CA THR A 23 -6.62 6.50 3.30
C THR A 23 -8.02 6.17 3.79
N ALA A 24 -8.21 4.99 4.40
CA ALA A 24 -9.50 4.61 4.97
C ALA A 24 -9.97 5.55 6.11
N ILE A 25 -9.04 6.06 6.92
CA ILE A 25 -9.36 6.98 8.01
C ILE A 25 -9.82 8.34 7.47
N CYS A 26 -9.16 8.89 6.47
CA CYS A 26 -9.59 10.12 5.82
C CYS A 26 -10.97 9.93 5.17
N ALA A 27 -11.20 8.79 4.51
CA ALA A 27 -12.49 8.48 3.90
C ALA A 27 -13.62 8.41 4.93
N ALA A 28 -13.37 7.89 6.14
CA ALA A 28 -14.35 7.82 7.22
C ALA A 28 -14.83 9.18 7.76
N HIS A 29 -14.18 10.29 7.36
CA HIS A 29 -14.65 11.65 7.65
C HIS A 29 -15.66 12.16 6.60
N ASN A 30 -16.05 11.33 5.63
CA ASN A 30 -16.97 11.66 4.53
C ASN A 30 -16.49 12.86 3.70
N ILE A 31 -15.17 12.96 3.49
CA ILE A 31 -14.62 14.04 2.67
C ILE A 31 -14.88 13.80 1.17
N PRO A 32 -15.06 14.86 0.36
CA PRO A 32 -15.44 14.75 -1.05
C PRO A 32 -14.57 13.82 -1.88
N TYR A 33 -13.26 13.79 -1.64
CA TYR A 33 -12.35 12.97 -2.41
C TYR A 33 -11.18 12.40 -1.61
N VAL A 34 -11.01 11.08 -1.69
CA VAL A 34 -9.87 10.36 -1.10
C VAL A 34 -9.30 9.39 -2.11
N ALA A 35 -7.97 9.36 -2.27
CA ALA A 35 -7.36 8.38 -3.14
C ALA A 35 -5.99 7.89 -2.67
N GLN A 36 -5.65 6.69 -3.13
CA GLN A 36 -4.34 6.09 -2.97
C GLN A 36 -3.68 5.91 -4.34
N ALA A 37 -2.47 6.44 -4.50
CA ALA A 37 -1.77 6.51 -5.78
C ALA A 37 -0.30 6.05 -5.67
N SER A 38 0.35 5.84 -6.81
CA SER A 38 1.75 5.39 -6.90
C SER A 38 2.43 5.97 -8.13
N ILE A 39 3.73 6.30 -8.01
CA ILE A 39 4.53 6.85 -9.11
C ILE A 39 4.68 5.89 -10.29
N SER A 40 4.50 4.58 -10.08
CA SER A 40 4.55 3.59 -11.17
C SER A 40 3.35 3.67 -12.12
N HIS A 41 2.24 4.24 -11.65
CA HIS A 41 1.00 4.43 -12.41
C HIS A 41 0.75 5.93 -12.58
N TRP A 42 1.68 6.61 -13.26
CA TRP A 42 1.68 8.07 -13.36
C TRP A 42 0.40 8.66 -13.97
N LYS A 43 -0.24 7.97 -14.93
CA LYS A 43 -1.54 8.39 -15.49
C LYS A 43 -2.63 8.40 -14.41
N ASP A 44 -2.73 7.32 -13.63
CA ASP A 44 -3.65 7.22 -12.50
C ASP A 44 -3.39 8.32 -11.47
N LEU A 45 -2.12 8.58 -11.14
CA LEU A 45 -1.74 9.66 -10.23
C LEU A 45 -2.17 11.04 -10.75
N ILE A 46 -2.00 11.32 -12.04
CA ILE A 46 -2.41 12.61 -12.65
C ILE A 46 -3.92 12.77 -12.59
N GLU A 47 -4.69 11.77 -13.02
CA GLU A 47 -6.15 11.85 -13.03
C GLU A 47 -6.71 12.00 -11.60
N LYS A 48 -6.17 11.27 -10.63
CA LYS A 48 -6.53 11.43 -9.21
C LYS A 48 -6.17 12.80 -8.66
N SER A 49 -5.05 13.37 -9.10
CA SER A 49 -4.64 14.71 -8.68
C SER A 49 -5.62 15.75 -9.21
N LYS A 50 -6.04 15.66 -10.49
CA LYS A 50 -7.07 16.55 -11.06
C LYS A 50 -8.37 16.48 -10.28
N LYS A 51 -8.90 15.27 -10.07
CA LYS A 51 -10.11 15.05 -9.25
C LYS A 51 -9.98 15.66 -7.85
N ALA A 52 -8.81 15.51 -7.21
CA ALA A 52 -8.56 16.10 -5.90
C ALA A 52 -8.58 17.63 -5.91
N PHE A 53 -8.07 18.27 -6.97
CA PHE A 53 -8.12 19.73 -7.12
C PHE A 53 -9.51 20.26 -7.49
N GLU A 54 -10.32 19.46 -8.20
CA GLU A 54 -11.68 19.79 -8.60
C GLU A 54 -12.72 19.46 -7.54
N ALA A 55 -12.32 18.80 -6.44
CA ALA A 55 -13.21 18.42 -5.36
C ALA A 55 -13.78 19.65 -4.63
N ASP A 56 -15.09 19.64 -4.38
CA ASP A 56 -15.78 20.69 -3.64
C ASP A 56 -15.61 20.49 -2.12
N GLY A 57 -14.39 20.75 -1.64
CA GLY A 57 -14.03 20.66 -0.21
C GLY A 57 -12.71 19.92 0.02
N PRO A 58 -12.50 19.34 1.22
CA PRO A 58 -11.25 18.68 1.56
C PRO A 58 -10.99 17.45 0.69
N ALA A 59 -9.79 17.36 0.12
CA ALA A 59 -9.32 16.20 -0.62
C ALA A 59 -8.06 15.61 0.00
N PHE A 60 -7.92 14.28 -0.04
CA PHE A 60 -6.74 13.57 0.47
C PHE A 60 -6.16 12.60 -0.55
N LEU A 61 -4.89 12.80 -0.92
CA LEU A 61 -4.18 11.93 -1.85
C LEU A 61 -2.96 11.29 -1.18
N ASN A 62 -3.03 9.98 -0.97
CA ASN A 62 -1.97 9.19 -0.35
C ASN A 62 -1.06 8.57 -1.42
N VAL A 63 0.07 9.22 -1.70
CA VAL A 63 0.98 8.80 -2.79
C VAL A 63 2.12 7.94 -2.26
N LYS A 64 2.30 6.75 -2.83
CA LYS A 64 3.43 5.88 -2.50
C LYS A 64 4.72 6.45 -3.09
N SER A 65 5.53 7.06 -2.23
CA SER A 65 6.90 7.44 -2.54
C SER A 65 7.91 6.40 -2.03
N MET A 66 8.89 6.10 -2.88
CA MET A 66 9.93 5.11 -2.64
C MET A 66 11.17 5.79 -2.05
N CYS A 67 11.62 5.35 -0.87
CA CYS A 67 12.81 5.90 -0.22
C CYS A 67 13.95 4.89 -0.25
N HIS A 68 14.82 4.98 -1.26
CA HIS A 68 15.93 4.04 -1.47
C HIS A 68 16.88 3.97 -0.25
N ARG A 69 17.21 5.11 0.36
CA ARG A 69 18.06 5.16 1.57
C ARG A 69 17.43 4.44 2.76
N GLY A 70 16.17 4.74 3.06
CA GLY A 70 15.48 4.18 4.21
C GLY A 70 15.14 2.70 4.05
N TRP A 71 14.83 2.26 2.83
CA TRP A 71 14.39 0.89 2.58
C TRP A 71 15.51 -0.01 2.08
N ARG A 72 16.68 0.58 1.76
CA ARG A 72 17.94 -0.07 1.39
C ARG A 72 17.77 -0.91 0.13
N PHE A 73 17.45 -0.23 -0.98
CA PHE A 73 17.41 -0.79 -2.34
C PHE A 73 18.11 0.20 -3.31
N PRO A 74 18.52 -0.22 -4.53
CA PRO A 74 19.20 0.65 -5.50
C PRO A 74 18.32 1.80 -6.00
N GLN A 75 18.88 3.00 -6.17
CA GLN A 75 18.11 4.21 -6.49
C GLN A 75 17.35 4.08 -7.83
N GLU A 76 18.00 3.51 -8.84
CA GLU A 76 17.49 3.24 -10.18
C GLU A 76 16.28 2.29 -10.19
N SER A 77 16.10 1.50 -9.13
CA SER A 77 14.97 0.57 -9.00
C SER A 77 13.71 1.22 -8.40
N SER A 78 13.69 2.53 -8.18
CA SER A 78 12.56 3.19 -7.49
C SER A 78 11.21 2.98 -8.19
N VAL A 79 11.15 3.11 -9.52
CA VAL A 79 9.88 2.93 -10.27
C VAL A 79 9.45 1.45 -10.28
N SER A 80 10.36 0.51 -10.50
CA SER A 80 10.06 -0.92 -10.50
C SER A 80 9.62 -1.41 -9.12
N MET A 81 10.25 -0.91 -8.06
CA MET A 81 9.84 -1.18 -6.68
C MET A 81 8.44 -0.63 -6.37
N SER A 82 8.13 0.58 -6.86
CA SER A 82 6.78 1.16 -6.73
C SER A 82 5.73 0.34 -7.50
N LYS A 83 6.11 -0.25 -8.63
CA LYS A 83 5.26 -1.18 -9.40
C LYS A 83 5.03 -2.48 -8.62
N LEU A 84 6.07 -3.08 -8.04
CA LEU A 84 5.93 -4.29 -7.21
C LEU A 84 5.05 -4.08 -5.98
N ALA A 85 5.12 -2.91 -5.35
CA ALA A 85 4.22 -2.57 -4.23
C ALA A 85 2.74 -2.64 -4.65
N VAL A 86 2.42 -2.25 -5.88
CA VAL A 86 1.07 -2.31 -6.45
C VAL A 86 0.72 -3.73 -6.91
N GLU A 87 1.60 -4.42 -7.63
CA GLU A 87 1.37 -5.79 -8.15
C GLU A 87 1.19 -6.85 -7.05
N THR A 88 1.74 -6.60 -5.86
CA THR A 88 1.56 -7.46 -4.68
C THR A 88 0.36 -7.09 -3.82
N CYS A 89 -0.37 -6.03 -4.20
CA CYS A 89 -1.41 -5.35 -3.41
C CYS A 89 -0.94 -4.88 -2.02
N PHE A 90 0.37 -4.77 -1.78
CA PHE A 90 0.88 -4.11 -0.57
C PHE A 90 0.46 -2.63 -0.50
N TRP A 91 0.29 -2.02 -1.68
CA TRP A 91 -0.24 -0.69 -1.89
C TRP A 91 -1.27 -0.70 -3.02
N PRO A 92 -2.56 -0.99 -2.72
CA PRO A 92 -3.62 -0.97 -3.72
C PRO A 92 -3.85 0.45 -4.26
N LEU A 93 -4.29 0.56 -5.52
CA LEU A 93 -4.64 1.84 -6.14
C LEU A 93 -6.15 1.93 -6.24
N TYR A 94 -6.73 2.83 -5.46
CA TYR A 94 -8.17 3.05 -5.40
C TYR A 94 -8.48 4.51 -5.06
N GLU A 95 -9.71 4.90 -5.29
CA GLU A 95 -10.28 6.18 -4.89
C GLU A 95 -11.65 5.98 -4.24
N ILE A 96 -12.05 6.92 -3.41
CA ILE A 96 -13.34 7.00 -2.74
C ILE A 96 -13.88 8.40 -2.98
N GLU A 97 -15.04 8.46 -3.63
CA GLU A 97 -15.77 9.70 -3.93
C GLU A 97 -16.91 9.86 -2.93
N ASN A 98 -17.02 11.05 -2.31
CA ASN A 98 -18.03 11.42 -1.32
C ASN A 98 -18.17 10.44 -0.14
N GLY A 99 -17.07 9.80 0.28
CA GLY A 99 -17.05 8.84 1.40
C GLY A 99 -17.67 7.46 1.10
N GLU A 100 -18.36 7.30 -0.03
CA GLU A 100 -19.20 6.11 -0.29
C GLU A 100 -18.69 5.28 -1.47
N LYS A 101 -18.47 5.92 -2.62
CA LYS A 101 -18.20 5.22 -3.87
C LYS A 101 -16.72 4.86 -3.99
N LEU A 102 -16.39 3.58 -3.80
CA LEU A 102 -15.03 3.09 -3.96
C LEU A 102 -14.80 2.58 -5.38
N THR A 103 -13.73 3.04 -6.02
CA THR A 103 -13.30 2.53 -7.34
C THR A 103 -11.86 2.04 -7.24
N ILE A 104 -11.60 0.78 -7.62
CA ILE A 104 -10.24 0.24 -7.71
C ILE A 104 -9.71 0.50 -9.12
N ASN A 105 -8.74 1.40 -9.24
CA ASN A 105 -8.21 1.82 -10.54
C ASN A 105 -7.24 0.80 -11.15
N TYR A 106 -6.65 -0.09 -10.33
CA TYR A 106 -5.75 -1.14 -10.81
C TYR A 106 -5.97 -2.46 -10.07
N LYS A 107 -6.31 -3.50 -10.83
CA LYS A 107 -6.39 -4.89 -10.38
C LYS A 107 -5.32 -5.71 -11.10
N PRO A 108 -4.30 -6.24 -10.40
CA PRO A 108 -3.32 -7.12 -11.04
C PRO A 108 -4.02 -8.34 -11.64
N LYS A 109 -3.70 -8.70 -12.90
CA LYS A 109 -4.21 -9.94 -13.53
C LYS A 109 -3.84 -11.18 -12.71
N GLN A 110 -2.62 -11.18 -12.20
CA GLN A 110 -2.12 -12.18 -11.25
C GLN A 110 -1.45 -11.43 -10.11
N LYS A 111 -2.00 -11.56 -8.90
CA LYS A 111 -1.44 -10.95 -7.70
C LYS A 111 -0.13 -11.65 -7.35
N LYS A 112 0.97 -10.89 -7.28
CA LYS A 112 2.27 -11.41 -6.86
C LYS A 112 2.31 -11.65 -5.35
N PRO A 113 3.09 -12.63 -4.85
CA PRO A 113 3.30 -12.77 -3.42
C PRO A 113 4.06 -11.56 -2.86
N VAL A 114 3.70 -11.12 -1.65
CA VAL A 114 4.29 -9.94 -1.01
C VAL A 114 5.80 -10.08 -0.82
N THR A 115 6.29 -11.32 -0.70
CA THR A 115 7.71 -11.65 -0.60
C THR A 115 8.52 -11.12 -1.78
N GLU A 116 7.95 -11.01 -2.99
CA GLU A 116 8.60 -10.40 -4.15
C GLU A 116 8.98 -8.94 -3.91
N PHE A 117 8.10 -8.19 -3.23
CA PHE A 117 8.34 -6.81 -2.85
C PHE A 117 9.28 -6.71 -1.65
N LEU A 118 9.11 -7.57 -0.64
CA LEU A 118 9.88 -7.50 0.60
C LEU A 118 11.36 -7.90 0.42
N LYS A 119 11.65 -8.92 -0.41
CA LYS A 119 13.01 -9.48 -0.57
C LYS A 119 14.01 -8.49 -1.13
N LEU A 120 13.53 -7.50 -1.89
CA LEU A 120 14.35 -6.47 -2.53
C LEU A 120 14.73 -5.31 -1.59
N GLN A 121 14.25 -5.31 -0.34
CA GLN A 121 14.46 -4.21 0.60
C GLN A 121 15.30 -4.66 1.79
N GLY A 122 16.45 -4.04 2.01
CA GLY A 122 17.33 -4.39 3.12
C GLY A 122 16.69 -4.23 4.51
N ARG A 123 15.64 -3.39 4.66
CA ARG A 123 14.87 -3.27 5.92
C ARG A 123 14.05 -4.51 6.30
N PHE A 124 13.95 -5.49 5.40
CA PHE A 124 13.26 -6.77 5.62
C PHE A 124 14.20 -7.97 5.54
N LYS A 125 15.51 -7.78 5.29
CA LYS A 125 16.49 -8.88 5.10
C LYS A 125 16.47 -9.90 6.24
N HIS A 126 16.24 -9.46 7.48
CA HIS A 126 16.18 -10.35 8.65
C HIS A 126 14.97 -11.29 8.66
N LEU A 127 13.87 -10.93 8.00
CA LEU A 127 12.66 -11.78 7.91
C LEU A 127 12.86 -12.98 6.98
N PHE A 128 13.89 -12.97 6.15
CA PHE A 128 14.23 -14.08 5.23
C PHE A 128 15.29 -15.02 5.82
N LYS A 129 15.69 -14.84 7.08
CA LYS A 129 16.53 -15.80 7.79
C LYS A 129 15.69 -17.00 8.24
N PRO A 130 16.27 -18.22 8.30
CA PRO A 130 15.57 -19.41 8.79
C PRO A 130 14.88 -19.18 10.14
N GLY A 131 13.67 -19.72 10.29
CA GLY A 131 12.84 -19.59 11.50
C GLY A 131 11.86 -18.41 11.50
N ASN A 132 11.79 -17.62 10.42
CA ASN A 132 10.85 -16.49 10.28
C ASN A 132 9.78 -16.72 9.21
N GLU A 133 9.65 -17.95 8.70
CA GLU A 133 8.75 -18.32 7.61
C GLU A 133 7.29 -17.99 7.96
N GLU A 134 6.89 -18.24 9.21
CA GLU A 134 5.56 -17.93 9.71
C GLU A 134 5.27 -16.42 9.72
N VAL A 135 6.27 -15.57 9.97
CA VAL A 135 6.09 -14.11 9.91
C VAL A 135 5.81 -13.67 8.48
N LEU A 136 6.49 -14.23 7.49
CA LEU A 136 6.22 -13.94 6.08
C LEU A 136 4.82 -14.41 5.66
N LYS A 137 4.37 -15.57 6.13
CA LYS A 137 3.00 -16.06 5.91
C LYS A 137 1.95 -15.15 6.54
N GLN A 138 2.18 -14.68 7.77
CA GLN A 138 1.29 -13.72 8.44
C GLN A 138 1.20 -12.40 7.66
N ILE A 139 2.33 -11.87 7.19
CA ILE A 139 2.33 -10.65 6.38
C ILE A 139 1.52 -10.86 5.09
N GLN A 140 1.73 -12.00 4.41
CA GLN A 140 0.98 -12.35 3.21
C GLN A 140 -0.53 -12.41 3.49
N SER A 141 -0.94 -13.12 4.54
CA SER A 141 -2.34 -13.26 4.95
C SER A 141 -2.99 -11.91 5.25
N VAL A 142 -2.29 -10.99 5.92
CA VAL A 142 -2.79 -9.63 6.19
C VAL A 142 -3.00 -8.85 4.90
N ILE A 143 -2.07 -8.93 3.94
CA ILE A 143 -2.21 -8.24 2.65
C ILE A 143 -3.34 -8.85 1.81
N ASP A 144 -3.50 -10.17 1.83
CA ASP A 144 -4.59 -10.84 1.12
C ASP A 144 -5.95 -10.48 1.71
N HIS A 145 -6.06 -10.48 3.04
CA HIS A 145 -7.26 -10.04 3.75
C HIS A 145 -7.61 -8.58 3.43
N ASP A 146 -6.64 -7.66 3.49
CA ASP A 146 -6.88 -6.24 3.18
C ASP A 146 -7.32 -6.02 1.74
N TRP A 147 -6.73 -6.78 0.81
CA TRP A 147 -7.12 -6.73 -0.59
C TRP A 147 -8.55 -7.23 -0.81
N GLU A 148 -8.91 -8.35 -0.18
CA GLU A 148 -10.26 -8.91 -0.23
C GLU A 148 -11.31 -7.94 0.33
N LEU A 149 -10.99 -7.25 1.44
CA LEU A 149 -11.87 -6.23 1.99
C LEU A 149 -12.10 -5.07 1.02
N ILE A 150 -11.07 -4.61 0.31
CA ILE A 150 -11.20 -3.53 -0.66
C ILE A 150 -12.05 -3.98 -1.86
N LEU A 151 -11.88 -5.23 -2.33
CA LEU A 151 -12.72 -5.80 -3.38
C LEU A 151 -14.21 -5.83 -2.98
N LYS A 152 -14.51 -6.33 -1.78
CA LYS A 152 -15.89 -6.36 -1.26
C LYS A 152 -16.48 -4.97 -1.09
N LYS A 153 -15.68 -4.00 -0.63
CA LYS A 153 -16.12 -2.59 -0.53
C LYS A 153 -16.44 -1.99 -1.89
N GLU A 154 -15.61 -2.24 -2.89
CA GLU A 154 -15.90 -1.79 -4.27
C GLU A 154 -17.23 -2.38 -4.77
N GLU A 155 -17.43 -3.69 -4.58
CA GLU A 155 -18.67 -4.36 -4.96
C GLU A 155 -19.89 -3.80 -4.23
N PHE A 156 -19.81 -3.61 -2.92
CA PHE A 156 -20.87 -3.03 -2.12
C PHE A 156 -21.22 -1.60 -2.57
N SER A 157 -20.20 -0.77 -2.82
CA SER A 157 -20.38 0.63 -3.20
C SER A 157 -21.02 0.85 -4.58
N LYS A 158 -21.12 -0.20 -5.42
CA LYS A 158 -21.85 -0.12 -6.69
C LYS A 158 -23.37 -0.14 -6.51
N ASN A 159 -23.84 -0.56 -5.34
CA ASN A 159 -25.26 -0.69 -5.01
C ASN A 159 -25.76 0.43 -4.10
N LEU A 160 -24.92 1.43 -3.82
CA LEU A 160 -25.26 2.69 -3.16
C LEU A 160 -25.57 3.74 -4.22
#